data_AF-A0A7S3ZG04-F1
#
_entry.id   AF-A0A7S3ZG04-F1
#
_cell.length_a   1.000
_cell.length_b   1.000
_cell.length_c   1.000
_cell.angle_alpha   90.00
_cell.angle_beta   90.00
_cell.angle_gamma   90.00
#
_symmetry.space_group_name_H-M   'P 1'
#
loop_
_entity.id
_entity.type
_entity.pdbx_description
1 polymer ?
#
loop_
_entity_poly.entity_id
_entity_poly.type
_entity_poly.pdbx_seq_one_letter_code
_entity_poly.pdbx_strand_id
1 'polypeptide(L)'
;GAEVVMFVTREKGEHVNMYHTLTDWYMAWMTLRIIQVDPSLVQVVLLDAHPSGPLDPFWNQVISRGAPMRRAGEIGGKILAKRAVWSPPGYSNILLGKNWDDCQKPMRMMEAFVAAVDDAYEGEHSHDI
;
A
#
# COMPACT_ATOMS: atom_id res chain seq x y z
N GLY A 1 -1.15 -15.70 -10.44
CA GLY A 1 -1.49 -15.80 -9.01
C GLY A 1 -0.34 -15.24 -8.21
N ALA A 2 -0.60 -14.59 -7.09
CA ALA A 2 0.45 -13.92 -6.31
C ALA A 2 1.61 -14.85 -5.93
N GLU A 3 2.83 -14.34 -6.06
CA GLU A 3 4.07 -15.02 -5.69
C GLU A 3 4.70 -14.44 -4.41
N VAL A 4 4.32 -13.20 -4.08
CA VAL A 4 4.76 -12.47 -2.90
C VAL A 4 3.57 -12.12 -2.03
N VAL A 5 3.67 -12.42 -0.74
CA VAL A 5 2.71 -11.96 0.27
C VAL A 5 3.36 -10.82 1.05
N MET A 6 2.78 -9.62 0.91
CA MET A 6 3.21 -8.44 1.63
C MET A 6 2.32 -8.22 2.85
N PHE A 7 2.94 -8.16 4.03
CA PHE A 7 2.28 -7.85 5.28
C PHE A 7 2.41 -6.36 5.58
N VAL A 8 1.27 -5.72 5.84
CA VAL A 8 1.20 -4.30 6.17
C VAL A 8 0.54 -4.13 7.53
N THR A 9 1.25 -3.47 8.44
CA THR A 9 0.70 -3.01 9.72
C THR A 9 0.14 -1.60 9.56
N ARG A 10 -1.01 -1.34 10.17
CA ARG A 10 -1.61 0.01 10.23
C ARG A 10 -1.89 0.39 11.68
N GLU A 11 -1.70 1.64 12.03
CA GLU A 11 -2.06 2.20 13.34
C GLU A 11 -3.58 2.42 13.49
N LYS A 12 -3.98 2.75 14.72
CA LYS A 12 -5.38 2.96 15.08
C LYS A 12 -5.94 4.20 14.37
N GLY A 13 -7.05 4.02 13.66
CA GLY A 13 -7.75 5.12 12.97
C GLY A 13 -7.21 5.46 11.58
N GLU A 14 -6.16 4.79 11.11
CA GLU A 14 -5.56 5.04 9.79
C GLU A 14 -6.48 4.64 8.63
N HIS A 15 -7.26 3.57 8.81
CA HIS A 15 -8.24 3.05 7.84
C HIS A 15 -9.38 4.02 7.44
N VAL A 16 -9.60 5.09 8.21
CA VAL A 16 -10.62 6.13 7.91
C VAL A 16 -9.99 7.47 7.54
N ASN A 17 -8.67 7.58 7.59
CA ASN A 17 -7.96 8.81 7.31
C ASN A 17 -7.12 8.66 6.03
N MET A 18 -7.44 9.47 5.02
CA MET A 18 -6.78 9.45 3.72
C MET A 18 -5.27 9.71 3.83
N TYR A 19 -4.84 10.63 4.69
CA TYR A 19 -3.42 10.91 4.89
C TYR A 19 -2.67 9.67 5.39
N HIS A 20 -3.20 9.00 6.42
CA HIS A 20 -2.58 7.80 6.96
C HIS A 20 -2.59 6.64 5.97
N THR A 21 -3.70 6.45 5.26
CA THR A 21 -3.78 5.44 4.21
C THR A 21 -2.76 5.69 3.09
N LEU A 22 -2.55 6.96 2.70
CA LEU A 22 -1.49 7.33 1.75
C LEU A 22 -0.09 7.01 2.28
N THR A 23 0.17 7.23 3.56
CA THR A 23 1.47 6.88 4.16
C THR A 23 1.74 5.37 4.16
N ASP A 24 0.70 4.55 4.33
CA ASP A 24 0.80 3.08 4.22
C ASP A 24 1.06 2.64 2.77
N TRP A 25 0.32 3.19 1.81
CA TRP A 25 0.53 2.91 0.40
C TRP A 25 1.93 3.31 -0.06
N TYR A 26 2.40 4.48 0.38
CA TYR A 26 3.74 4.95 0.05
C TYR A 26 4.81 3.99 0.56
N MET A 27 4.70 3.50 1.80
CA MET A 27 5.67 2.55 2.35
C MET A 27 5.62 1.19 1.69
N ALA A 28 4.42 0.69 1.38
CA ALA A 28 4.26 -0.56 0.65
C ALA A 28 4.83 -0.45 -0.79
N TRP A 29 4.56 0.67 -1.48
CA TRP A 29 5.11 0.96 -2.80
C TRP A 29 6.64 1.07 -2.76
N MET A 30 7.20 1.84 -1.82
CA MET A 30 8.65 1.94 -1.61
C MET A 30 9.28 0.56 -1.39
N THR A 31 8.63 -0.27 -0.55
CA THR A 31 9.09 -1.64 -0.30
C THR A 31 9.17 -2.43 -1.60
N LEU A 32 8.12 -2.39 -2.44
CA LEU A 32 8.14 -3.04 -3.76
C LEU A 32 9.26 -2.54 -4.67
N ARG A 33 9.51 -1.24 -4.70
CA ARG A 33 10.61 -0.65 -5.49
C ARG A 33 11.98 -1.12 -4.99
N ILE A 34 12.19 -1.19 -3.68
CA ILE A 34 13.45 -1.63 -3.07
C ILE A 34 13.72 -3.11 -3.38
N ILE A 35 12.69 -3.96 -3.27
CA ILE A 35 12.84 -5.40 -3.50
C ILE A 35 12.67 -5.80 -4.98
N GLN A 36 12.41 -4.82 -5.85
CA GLN A 36 12.21 -4.95 -7.29
C GLN A 36 11.13 -5.99 -7.66
N VAL A 37 9.97 -5.88 -7.04
CA VAL A 37 8.81 -6.76 -7.30
C VAL A 37 7.69 -5.95 -7.97
N ASP A 38 7.14 -6.50 -9.05
CA ASP A 38 5.98 -5.94 -9.72
C ASP A 38 4.69 -6.17 -8.90
N PRO A 39 3.84 -5.15 -8.69
CA PRO A 39 2.56 -5.30 -7.99
C PRO A 39 1.65 -6.43 -8.52
N SER A 40 1.72 -6.78 -9.81
CA SER A 40 0.95 -7.89 -10.42
C SER A 40 1.32 -9.27 -9.86
N LEU A 41 2.40 -9.37 -9.07
CA LEU A 41 2.83 -10.60 -8.39
C LEU A 41 2.53 -10.58 -6.89
N VAL A 42 1.88 -9.52 -6.39
CA VAL A 42 1.75 -9.25 -4.96
C VAL A 42 0.32 -9.51 -4.47
N GLN A 43 0.22 -10.15 -3.31
CA GLN A 43 -0.96 -10.12 -2.46
C GLN A 43 -0.64 -9.36 -1.18
N VAL A 44 -1.49 -8.41 -0.82
CA VAL A 44 -1.40 -7.69 0.46
C VAL A 44 -2.23 -8.43 1.51
N VAL A 45 -1.64 -8.57 2.69
CA VAL A 45 -2.33 -8.98 3.91
C VAL A 45 -2.22 -7.86 4.94
N LEU A 46 -3.35 -7.21 5.21
CA LEU A 46 -3.46 -6.19 6.24
C LEU A 46 -3.50 -6.87 7.62
N LEU A 47 -2.58 -6.49 8.50
CA LEU A 47 -2.43 -7.08 9.83
C LEU A 47 -3.21 -6.36 10.92
N ASP A 48 -4.05 -5.39 10.56
CA ASP A 48 -4.83 -4.65 11.53
C ASP A 48 -6.20 -5.31 11.82
N ALA A 49 -6.79 -4.88 12.94
CA ALA A 49 -8.08 -5.38 13.41
C ALA A 49 -9.24 -4.45 13.06
N HIS A 50 -9.04 -3.50 12.14
CA HIS A 50 -10.05 -2.52 11.79
C HIS A 50 -11.06 -3.09 10.78
N PRO A 51 -12.34 -2.69 10.87
CA PRO A 51 -13.31 -2.94 9.82
C PRO A 51 -12.84 -2.39 8.47
N SER A 52 -13.42 -2.92 7.40
CA SER A 52 -13.20 -2.38 6.05
C SER A 52 -13.57 -0.90 5.98
N GLY A 53 -12.61 -0.07 5.61
CA GLY A 53 -12.78 1.36 5.35
C GLY A 53 -13.01 1.65 3.86
N PRO A 54 -13.48 2.87 3.53
CA PRO A 54 -13.78 3.25 2.15
C PRO A 54 -12.55 3.30 1.24
N LEU A 55 -11.35 3.36 1.81
CA LEU A 55 -10.08 3.39 1.07
C LEU A 55 -9.48 2.01 0.86
N ASP A 56 -10.05 0.96 1.45
CA ASP A 56 -9.50 -0.38 1.32
C ASP A 56 -9.55 -0.98 -0.10
N PRO A 57 -10.55 -0.68 -0.96
CA PRO A 57 -10.57 -1.14 -2.35
C PRO A 57 -9.32 -0.76 -3.15
N PHE A 58 -8.74 0.42 -2.89
CA PHE A 58 -7.55 0.91 -3.58
C PHE A 58 -6.31 0.04 -3.35
N TRP A 59 -6.23 -0.72 -2.24
CA TRP A 59 -5.14 -1.69 -2.07
C TRP A 59 -5.06 -2.68 -3.24
N ASN A 60 -6.21 -3.11 -3.77
CA ASN A 60 -6.28 -4.05 -4.89
C ASN A 60 -5.86 -3.43 -6.21
N GLN A 61 -6.04 -2.11 -6.35
CA GLN A 61 -5.73 -1.39 -7.58
C GLN A 61 -4.24 -1.03 -7.68
N VAL A 62 -3.66 -0.54 -6.59
CA VAL A 62 -2.30 0.03 -6.64
C VAL A 62 -1.22 -1.01 -6.30
N ILE A 63 -1.47 -1.91 -5.33
CA ILE A 63 -0.42 -2.75 -4.73
C ILE A 63 -0.73 -4.25 -4.82
N SER A 64 -1.91 -4.68 -4.38
CA SER A 64 -2.35 -6.08 -4.32
C SER A 64 -2.92 -6.56 -5.65
N ARG A 65 -2.21 -6.34 -6.76
CA ARG A 65 -2.73 -6.63 -8.11
C ARG A 65 -2.62 -8.10 -8.50
N GLY A 66 -1.79 -8.89 -7.81
CA GLY A 66 -1.61 -10.32 -8.09
C GLY A 66 -2.67 -11.24 -7.47
N ALA A 67 -3.31 -10.79 -6.40
CA ALA A 67 -4.47 -11.43 -5.79
C ALA A 67 -5.19 -10.44 -4.86
N PRO A 68 -6.50 -10.62 -4.58
CA PRO A 68 -7.23 -9.74 -3.68
C PRO A 68 -6.55 -9.62 -2.31
N MET A 69 -6.48 -8.39 -1.83
CA MET A 69 -6.07 -8.03 -0.49
C MET A 69 -6.95 -8.75 0.53
N ARG A 70 -6.34 -9.22 1.61
CA ARG A 70 -7.04 -9.86 2.73
C ARG A 70 -6.67 -9.18 4.04
N ARG A 71 -7.52 -9.30 5.05
CA ARG A 71 -7.13 -9.04 6.44
C ARG A 71 -6.71 -10.31 7.15
N ALA A 72 -5.78 -10.18 8.09
CA ALA A 72 -5.38 -11.26 8.97
C ALA A 72 -6.58 -11.90 9.69
N GLY A 73 -7.54 -11.08 10.16
CA GLY A 73 -8.74 -11.56 10.85
C GLY A 73 -9.71 -12.36 9.97
N GLU A 74 -9.61 -12.25 8.64
CA GLU A 74 -10.45 -12.97 7.67
C GLU A 74 -9.81 -14.30 7.22
N ILE A 75 -8.58 -14.58 7.66
CA ILE A 75 -7.86 -15.80 7.33
C ILE A 75 -8.20 -16.85 8.40
N GLY A 76 -9.17 -17.71 8.09
CA GLY A 76 -9.60 -18.80 8.98
C GLY A 76 -8.60 -19.94 9.17
N GLY A 77 -7.31 -19.74 8.87
CA GLY A 77 -6.30 -20.80 8.86
C GLY A 77 -4.87 -20.28 8.70
N LYS A 78 -3.96 -21.14 8.25
CA LYS A 78 -2.57 -20.78 7.98
C LYS A 78 -2.41 -20.30 6.54
N ILE A 79 -1.58 -19.29 6.34
CA ILE A 79 -1.09 -18.89 5.01
C ILE A 79 0.30 -19.47 4.78
N LEU A 80 0.53 -19.93 3.54
CA LEU A 80 1.85 -20.29 3.07
C LEU A 80 2.28 -19.25 2.04
N ALA A 81 3.31 -18.47 2.39
CA ALA A 81 3.90 -17.49 1.49
C ALA A 81 5.25 -18.02 0.99
N LYS A 82 5.39 -18.19 -0.34
CA LYS A 82 6.66 -18.58 -0.96
C LYS A 82 7.73 -17.50 -0.74
N ARG A 83 7.32 -16.24 -0.81
CA ARG A 83 8.10 -15.06 -0.42
C ARG A 83 7.23 -14.17 0.46
N ALA A 84 7.64 -13.98 1.71
CA ALA A 84 7.01 -13.08 2.66
C ALA A 84 7.80 -11.77 2.76
N VAL A 85 7.11 -10.64 2.69
CA VAL A 85 7.70 -9.30 2.82
C VAL A 85 6.93 -8.53 3.87
N TRP A 86 7.65 -7.81 4.73
CA TRP A 86 7.06 -6.92 5.71
C TRP A 86 7.26 -5.49 5.25
N SER A 87 6.17 -4.77 4.99
CA SER A 87 6.24 -3.34 4.77
C SER A 87 6.54 -2.66 6.11
N PRO A 88 7.47 -1.69 6.17
CA PRO A 88 7.59 -0.86 7.35
C PRO A 88 6.28 -0.08 7.58
N PRO A 89 5.99 0.33 8.84
CA PRO A 89 4.78 1.07 9.15
C PRO A 89 4.71 2.42 8.41
N GLY A 90 3.49 2.86 8.06
CA GLY A 90 3.26 4.12 7.36
C GLY A 90 3.93 5.33 8.04
N TYR A 91 4.01 5.35 9.37
CA TYR A 91 4.64 6.44 10.10
C TYR A 91 6.16 6.55 9.98
N SER A 92 6.82 5.53 9.42
CA SER A 92 8.29 5.45 9.33
C SER A 92 8.83 6.07 8.04
N ASN A 93 8.13 7.06 7.47
CA ASN A 93 8.39 7.57 6.13
C ASN A 93 8.77 9.06 6.10
N ILE A 94 9.25 9.51 4.94
CA ILE A 94 9.73 10.88 4.74
C ILE A 94 8.63 11.96 4.85
N LEU A 95 7.36 11.59 4.61
CA LEU A 95 6.20 12.49 4.75
C LEU A 95 5.97 12.91 6.21
N LEU A 96 6.53 12.16 7.16
CA LEU A 96 6.48 12.43 8.60
C LEU A 96 7.82 12.89 9.19
N GLY A 97 8.83 13.12 8.34
CA GLY A 97 10.12 13.66 8.73
C GLY A 97 9.99 15.10 9.25
N LYS A 98 10.45 15.37 10.48
CA LYS A 98 10.28 16.66 11.18
C LYS A 98 11.21 17.80 10.74
N ASN A 99 12.08 17.61 9.75
CA ASN A 99 13.05 18.62 9.32
C ASN A 99 12.56 19.30 8.05
N TRP A 100 11.76 20.35 8.23
CA TRP A 100 11.00 21.05 7.20
C TRP A 100 11.80 22.12 6.44
N ASP A 101 13.03 22.40 6.87
CA ASP A 101 13.76 23.60 6.45
C ASP A 101 14.40 23.51 5.05
N ASP A 102 14.41 22.33 4.40
CA ASP A 102 15.10 22.11 3.10
C ASP A 102 14.19 21.61 1.95
N CYS A 103 12.87 21.58 2.12
CA CYS A 103 11.91 20.98 1.16
C CYS A 103 11.49 21.88 -0.03
N GLN A 104 12.38 22.66 -0.63
CA GLN A 104 12.00 23.55 -1.76
C GLN A 104 12.05 22.88 -3.15
N LYS A 105 12.35 21.58 -3.24
CA LYS A 105 12.34 20.84 -4.51
C LYS A 105 11.37 19.67 -4.45
N PRO A 106 10.59 19.42 -5.51
CA PRO A 106 9.74 18.24 -5.57
C PRO A 106 10.58 16.98 -5.41
N MET A 107 10.15 16.10 -4.51
CA MET A 107 10.79 14.81 -4.31
C MET A 107 10.38 13.90 -5.45
N ARG A 108 11.32 13.56 -6.35
CA ARG A 108 11.06 12.67 -7.50
C ARG A 108 10.39 11.34 -7.12
N MET A 109 10.70 10.83 -5.94
CA MET A 109 10.07 9.61 -5.41
C MET A 109 8.58 9.82 -5.11
N MET A 110 8.21 11.00 -4.62
CA MET A 110 6.83 11.37 -4.37
C MET A 110 6.08 11.61 -5.68
N GLU A 111 6.70 12.28 -6.65
CA GLU A 111 6.11 12.46 -7.99
C GLU A 111 5.81 11.11 -8.66
N ALA A 112 6.75 10.17 -8.58
CA ALA A 112 6.58 8.82 -9.11
C ALA A 112 5.48 8.02 -8.39
N PHE A 113 5.35 8.20 -7.07
CA PHE A 113 4.26 7.60 -6.31
C PHE A 113 2.91 8.19 -6.70
N VAL A 114 2.79 9.52 -6.77
CA VAL A 114 1.56 10.21 -7.19
C VAL A 114 1.12 9.74 -8.58
N ALA A 115 2.02 9.72 -9.56
CA ALA A 115 1.71 9.25 -10.90
C ALA A 115 1.20 7.78 -10.91
N ALA A 116 1.72 6.93 -10.04
CA ALA A 116 1.27 5.53 -9.93
C ALA A 116 -0.12 5.41 -9.28
N VAL A 117 -0.47 6.32 -8.36
CA VAL A 117 -1.82 6.39 -7.77
C VAL A 117 -2.81 6.95 -8.78
N ASP A 118 -2.44 7.99 -9.51
CA ASP A 118 -3.28 8.61 -10.54
C ASP A 118 -3.60 7.60 -11.67
N ASP A 119 -2.60 6.86 -12.16
CA ASP A 119 -2.79 5.79 -13.17
C ASP A 119 -3.78 4.72 -12.68
N ALA A 120 -3.70 4.33 -11.40
CA ALA A 120 -4.63 3.37 -10.82
C ALA A 120 -6.05 3.92 -10.72
N TYR A 121 -6.21 5.21 -10.40
CA TYR A 121 -7.49 5.89 -10.30
C TYR A 121 -8.16 6.08 -11.67
N GLU A 122 -7.41 6.55 -12.67
CA GLU A 122 -7.91 6.72 -14.04
C GLU A 122 -8.27 5.40 -14.71
N GLY A 123 -7.51 4.33 -14.42
CA GLY A 123 -7.79 2.99 -14.92
C GLY A 123 -9.17 2.45 -14.49
N GLU A 124 -9.65 2.81 -13.30
CA GLU A 124 -10.97 2.40 -12.79
C GLU A 124 -12.14 3.11 -13.50
N HIS A 125 -11.99 4.40 -13.80
CA HIS A 125 -13.04 5.21 -14.42
C HIS A 125 -13.08 5.16 -15.96
N SER A 126 -12.12 4.48 -16.60
CA SER A 126 -12.10 4.27 -18.06
C SER A 126 -13.21 3.34 -18.59
N HIS A 127 -13.95 2.67 -17.71
CA HIS A 127 -15.08 1.79 -18.04
C HIS A 127 -16.47 2.42 -17.78
N ASP A 128 -16.51 3.68 -17.31
CA ASP A 128 -17.75 4.41 -16.97
C ASP A 128 -18.20 5.43 -18.04
N ILE A 129 -17.68 5.36 -19.28
CA ILE A 129 -18.07 6.22 -20.42
C ILE A 129 -18.50 5.38 -21.63
#